data_AF-A0A087TLL9-F1
#
_entry.id   AF-A0A087TLL9-F1
#
_cell.length_a   1.000
_cell.length_b   1.000
_cell.length_c   1.000
_cell.angle_alpha   90.00
_cell.angle_beta   90.00
_cell.angle_gamma   90.00
#
_symmetry.space_group_name_H-M   'P 1'
#
loop_
_entity.id
_entity.type
_entity.pdbx_description
1 polymer ?
#
loop_
_entity_poly.entity_id
_entity_poly.type
_entity_poly.pdbx_seq_one_letter_code
_entity_poly.pdbx_strand_id
1 'polypeptide(L)'
;MILVMDSNTQTVIVDDDDIPYEEEILRNPYSVKHWMRYIEFKKDAPKQVINLLYERALRELPGSYIIWHKYLKLRRSQVRGKCVTDVCYEDVNSAFERALVFMHKMPRIWLDYCEFLMNQCQITKTRHVFDRALRALPITQHHRIWPLYLKFVSEKGIPETAVRVYRRYLKV
;
A
#
# COMPACT_ATOMS: atom_id res chain seq x y z
N MET A 1 -20.71 15.61 -21.41
CA MET A 1 -21.27 14.69 -20.39
C MET A 1 -21.32 13.28 -20.96
N ILE A 2 -20.28 12.48 -20.75
CA ILE A 2 -20.24 11.08 -21.21
C ILE A 2 -20.31 10.20 -19.96
N LEU A 3 -21.40 9.42 -19.86
CA LEU A 3 -21.61 8.42 -18.82
C LEU A 3 -20.95 7.12 -19.26
N VAL A 4 -19.85 6.73 -18.62
CA VAL A 4 -19.34 5.35 -18.72
C VAL A 4 -20.04 4.55 -17.62
N MET A 5 -20.98 3.70 -18.03
CA MET A 5 -21.70 2.80 -17.14
C MET A 5 -20.86 1.55 -16.85
N ASP A 6 -20.49 1.36 -15.59
CA ASP A 6 -20.08 0.05 -15.04
C ASP A 6 -20.76 -0.14 -13.68
N SER A 7 -21.55 -1.20 -13.56
CA SER A 7 -22.63 -1.43 -12.59
C SER A 7 -22.24 -1.61 -11.12
N ASN A 8 -21.06 -1.15 -10.67
CA ASN A 8 -20.73 -1.19 -9.25
C ASN A 8 -19.67 -0.16 -8.80
N THR A 9 -19.54 0.96 -9.51
CA THR A 9 -18.48 1.94 -9.23
C THR A 9 -19.11 3.30 -8.96
N GLN A 10 -18.71 3.96 -7.86
CA GLN A 10 -18.93 5.39 -7.65
C GLN A 10 -18.69 6.12 -8.98
N THR A 11 -19.72 6.79 -9.49
CA THR A 11 -19.67 7.51 -10.76
C THR A 11 -18.64 8.63 -10.66
N VAL A 12 -17.53 8.51 -11.37
CA VAL A 12 -16.60 9.62 -11.56
C VAL A 12 -17.27 10.62 -12.48
N ILE A 13 -17.47 11.84 -12.00
CA ILE A 13 -17.80 12.95 -12.89
C ILE A 13 -16.52 13.24 -13.67
N VAL A 14 -16.53 12.91 -14.95
CA VAL A 14 -15.45 13.21 -15.90
C VAL A 14 -15.76 14.59 -16.48
N ASP A 15 -14.90 15.55 -16.18
CA ASP A 15 -15.01 16.91 -16.69
C ASP A 15 -14.44 16.97 -18.12
N ASP A 16 -14.77 18.02 -18.88
CA ASP A 16 -14.27 18.16 -20.26
C ASP A 16 -12.73 18.24 -20.30
N ASP A 17 -12.09 18.75 -19.23
CA ASP A 17 -10.63 18.79 -19.07
C ASP A 17 -9.99 17.40 -18.87
N ASP A 18 -10.78 16.37 -18.55
CA ASP A 18 -10.31 14.99 -18.37
C ASP A 18 -10.20 14.22 -19.68
N ILE A 19 -10.93 14.65 -20.71
CA ILE A 19 -11.06 13.95 -21.99
C ILE A 19 -9.69 13.62 -22.61
N PRO A 20 -8.70 14.54 -22.67
CA PRO A 20 -7.39 14.22 -23.23
C PRO A 20 -6.68 13.08 -22.49
N TYR A 21 -6.82 13.01 -21.17
CA TYR A 21 -6.20 11.99 -20.34
C TYR A 21 -6.92 10.65 -20.44
N GLU A 22 -8.26 10.67 -20.46
CA GLU A 22 -9.10 9.48 -20.67
C GLU A 22 -8.82 8.85 -22.05
N GLU A 23 -8.69 9.65 -23.11
CA GLU A 23 -8.28 9.13 -24.42
C GLU A 23 -6.86 8.53 -24.41
N GLU A 24 -5.91 9.17 -23.73
CA GLU A 24 -4.52 8.68 -23.62
C GLU A 24 -4.45 7.30 -22.94
N ILE A 25 -5.16 7.12 -21.82
CA ILE A 25 -5.21 5.83 -21.10
C ILE A 25 -6.02 4.77 -21.86
N LEU A 26 -7.08 5.15 -22.58
CA LEU A 26 -7.85 4.22 -23.41
C LEU A 26 -7.01 3.68 -24.57
N ARG A 27 -6.19 4.52 -25.19
CA ARG A 27 -5.25 4.09 -26.24
C ARG A 27 -4.09 3.26 -25.68
N ASN A 28 -3.66 3.53 -24.44
CA ASN A 28 -2.49 2.90 -23.83
C ASN A 28 -2.75 2.42 -22.38
N PRO A 29 -3.64 1.45 -22.16
CA PRO A 29 -4.10 1.05 -20.81
C PRO A 29 -2.99 0.44 -19.96
N TYR A 30 -1.98 -0.17 -20.57
CA TYR A 30 -0.86 -0.79 -19.85
C TYR A 30 0.32 0.15 -19.62
N SER A 31 0.17 1.45 -19.93
CA SER A 31 1.25 2.42 -19.79
C SER A 31 1.19 3.15 -18.47
N VAL A 32 2.10 2.80 -17.55
CA VAL A 32 2.27 3.49 -16.26
C VAL A 32 2.43 5.00 -16.44
N LYS A 33 3.11 5.45 -17.51
CA LYS A 33 3.36 6.88 -17.77
C LYS A 33 2.06 7.68 -17.94
N HIS A 34 1.12 7.17 -18.73
CA HIS A 34 -0.14 7.87 -19.02
C HIS A 34 -1.05 7.91 -17.78
N TRP A 35 -1.18 6.77 -17.07
CA TRP A 35 -1.87 6.74 -15.78
C TRP A 35 -1.29 7.73 -14.78
N MET A 36 0.04 7.77 -14.65
CA MET A 36 0.69 8.68 -13.70
C MET A 36 0.50 10.15 -14.08
N ARG A 37 0.45 10.48 -15.38
CA ARG A 37 0.18 11.85 -15.86
C ARG A 37 -1.23 12.29 -15.47
N TYR A 38 -2.22 11.42 -15.65
CA TYR A 38 -3.60 11.74 -15.28
C TYR A 38 -3.76 11.88 -13.76
N ILE A 39 -3.12 11.00 -12.99
CA ILE A 39 -3.12 11.09 -11.52
C ILE A 39 -2.48 12.40 -11.04
N GLU A 40 -1.39 12.84 -11.67
CA GLU A 40 -0.73 14.11 -11.34
C GLU A 40 -1.63 15.31 -11.68
N PHE A 41 -2.37 15.25 -12.79
CA PHE A 41 -3.35 16.27 -13.14
C PHE A 41 -4.47 16.38 -12.08
N LYS A 42 -4.96 15.25 -11.56
CA LYS A 42 -6.00 15.22 -10.50
C LYS A 42 -5.46 15.32 -9.07
N LYS A 43 -4.20 15.70 -8.84
CA LYS A 43 -3.60 15.66 -7.48
C LYS A 43 -4.31 16.52 -6.43
N ASP A 44 -4.96 17.60 -6.85
CA ASP A 44 -5.68 18.54 -5.98
C ASP A 44 -7.18 18.19 -5.86
N ALA A 45 -7.63 17.14 -6.56
CA ALA A 45 -9.00 16.67 -6.50
C ALA A 45 -9.34 16.04 -5.14
N PRO A 46 -10.63 15.81 -4.83
CA PRO A 46 -11.03 15.11 -3.62
C PRO A 46 -10.35 13.74 -3.51
N LYS A 47 -9.94 13.37 -2.28
CA LYS A 47 -9.22 12.12 -1.98
C LYS A 47 -9.87 10.88 -2.59
N GLN A 48 -11.21 10.83 -2.62
CA GLN A 48 -11.98 9.73 -3.21
C GLN A 48 -11.76 9.59 -4.72
N VAL A 49 -11.72 10.72 -5.46
CA VAL A 49 -11.48 10.74 -6.91
C VAL A 49 -10.09 10.21 -7.23
N ILE A 50 -9.07 10.69 -6.50
CA ILE A 50 -7.69 10.23 -6.69
C ILE A 50 -7.56 8.74 -6.38
N ASN A 51 -8.18 8.29 -5.28
CA ASN A 51 -8.16 6.88 -4.90
C ASN A 51 -8.79 6.00 -5.98
N LEU A 52 -9.93 6.41 -6.53
CA LEU A 52 -10.61 5.69 -7.59
C LEU A 52 -9.76 5.63 -8.87
N LEU A 53 -9.05 6.72 -9.21
CA LEU A 53 -8.15 6.72 -10.35
C LEU A 53 -6.97 5.75 -10.17
N TYR A 54 -6.42 5.65 -8.95
CA TYR A 54 -5.43 4.62 -8.62
C TYR A 54 -6.00 3.20 -8.71
N GLU A 55 -7.21 2.95 -8.20
CA GLU A 55 -7.85 1.62 -8.29
C GLU A 55 -8.15 1.24 -9.74
N ARG A 56 -8.53 2.20 -10.60
CA ARG A 56 -8.65 1.99 -12.06
C ARG A 56 -7.30 1.60 -12.66
N ALA A 57 -6.24 2.35 -12.37
CA ALA A 57 -4.90 2.05 -12.87
C ALA A 57 -4.39 0.67 -12.41
N LEU A 58 -4.67 0.28 -11.17
CA LEU A 58 -4.28 -1.01 -10.60
C LEU A 58 -5.11 -2.20 -11.13
N ARG A 59 -6.32 -1.94 -11.66
CA ARG A 59 -7.11 -2.96 -12.37
C ARG A 59 -6.44 -3.36 -13.68
N GLU A 60 -5.94 -2.38 -14.42
CA GLU A 60 -5.20 -2.62 -15.67
C GLU A 60 -3.76 -3.11 -15.41
N LEU A 61 -3.11 -2.60 -14.35
CA LEU A 61 -1.70 -2.83 -14.03
C LEU A 61 -1.48 -3.30 -12.59
N PRO A 62 -1.96 -4.51 -12.22
CA PRO A 62 -1.87 -5.01 -10.85
C PRO A 62 -0.43 -5.31 -10.38
N GLY A 63 0.51 -5.50 -11.31
CA GLY A 63 1.93 -5.74 -11.01
C GLY A 63 2.80 -4.49 -10.94
N SER A 64 2.24 -3.29 -11.13
CA SER A 64 3.05 -2.07 -11.19
C SER A 64 3.50 -1.61 -9.81
N TYR A 65 4.79 -1.83 -9.50
CA TYR A 65 5.41 -1.34 -8.26
C TYR A 65 5.22 0.16 -8.07
N ILE A 66 5.41 0.95 -9.14
CA ILE A 66 5.38 2.41 -9.06
C ILE A 66 3.99 2.89 -8.63
N ILE A 67 2.93 2.31 -9.22
CA ILE A 67 1.55 2.67 -8.91
C ILE A 67 1.21 2.25 -7.48
N TRP A 68 1.49 1.00 -7.11
CA TRP A 68 1.26 0.50 -5.74
C TRP A 68 1.99 1.33 -4.68
N HIS A 69 3.28 1.59 -4.87
CA HIS A 69 4.07 2.34 -3.90
C HIS A 69 3.56 3.78 -3.73
N LYS A 70 3.23 4.47 -4.83
CA LYS A 70 2.64 5.82 -4.75
C LYS A 70 1.25 5.79 -4.12
N TYR A 71 0.42 4.81 -4.47
CA TYR A 71 -0.92 4.67 -3.92
C TYR A 71 -0.91 4.40 -2.41
N LEU A 72 -0.12 3.43 -1.94
CA LEU A 72 0.00 3.11 -0.52
C LEU A 72 0.53 4.30 0.30
N LYS A 73 1.49 5.05 -0.26
CA LYS A 73 2.00 6.28 0.35
C LYS A 73 0.90 7.34 0.50
N LEU A 74 0.08 7.53 -0.53
CA LEU A 74 -1.08 8.42 -0.48
C LEU A 74 -2.11 7.95 0.55
N ARG A 75 -2.48 6.67 0.53
CA ARG A 75 -3.46 6.10 1.47
C ARG A 75 -3.02 6.25 2.92
N ARG A 76 -1.72 6.06 3.21
CA ARG A 76 -1.12 6.33 4.54
C ARG A 76 -1.23 7.81 4.93
N SER A 77 -0.98 8.74 4.01
CA SER A 77 -1.08 10.18 4.33
C SER A 77 -2.51 10.61 4.56
N GLN A 78 -3.48 10.01 3.88
CA GLN A 78 -4.91 10.34 4.02
C GLN A 78 -5.49 9.96 5.39
N VAL A 79 -4.95 8.94 6.05
CA VAL A 79 -5.38 8.50 7.39
C VAL A 79 -4.57 9.11 8.53
N ARG A 80 -3.47 9.81 8.22
CA ARG A 80 -2.62 10.44 9.23
C ARG A 80 -3.44 11.46 10.02
N GLY A 81 -3.40 11.34 11.35
CA GLY A 81 -4.11 12.23 12.28
C GLY A 81 -5.54 11.80 12.63
N LYS A 82 -6.05 10.71 12.03
CA LYS A 82 -7.29 10.08 12.47
C LYS A 82 -7.06 9.14 13.64
N CYS A 83 -8.13 8.81 14.37
CA CYS A 83 -8.08 7.77 15.40
C CYS A 83 -7.71 6.42 14.77
N VAL A 84 -6.86 5.65 15.44
CA VAL A 84 -6.41 4.32 14.97
C VAL A 84 -7.58 3.34 14.77
N THR A 85 -8.67 3.53 15.50
CA THR A 85 -9.90 2.72 15.42
C THR A 85 -10.82 3.11 14.25
N ASP A 86 -10.49 4.15 13.48
CA ASP A 86 -11.26 4.57 12.31
C ASP A 86 -11.19 3.50 11.21
N VAL A 87 -12.33 3.22 10.57
CA VAL A 87 -12.48 2.26 9.46
C VAL A 87 -11.47 2.54 8.34
N CYS A 88 -11.08 3.79 8.13
CA CYS A 88 -10.10 4.17 7.13
C CYS A 88 -8.75 3.45 7.31
N TYR A 89 -8.35 3.12 8.54
CA TYR A 89 -7.13 2.36 8.79
C TYR A 89 -7.23 0.92 8.27
N GLU A 90 -8.41 0.29 8.41
CA GLU A 90 -8.63 -1.06 7.90
C GLU A 90 -8.71 -1.09 6.37
N ASP A 91 -9.22 -0.04 5.74
CA ASP A 91 -9.17 0.09 4.28
C ASP A 91 -7.73 0.18 3.76
N VAL A 92 -6.84 0.87 4.48
CA VAL A 92 -5.41 0.97 4.14
C VAL A 92 -4.73 -0.38 4.39
N ASN A 93 -5.04 -1.06 5.49
CA ASN A 93 -4.56 -2.42 5.76
C ASN A 93 -4.96 -3.38 4.62
N SER A 94 -6.21 -3.29 4.17
CA SER A 94 -6.73 -4.07 3.04
C SER A 94 -6.01 -3.74 1.73
N ALA A 95 -5.68 -2.47 1.49
CA ALA A 95 -4.87 -2.07 0.34
C ALA A 95 -3.44 -2.67 0.38
N PHE A 96 -2.81 -2.73 1.57
CA PHE A 96 -1.52 -3.39 1.75
C PHE A 96 -1.60 -4.89 1.46
N GLU A 97 -2.60 -5.60 2.00
CA GLU A 97 -2.76 -7.03 1.75
C GLU A 97 -2.97 -7.33 0.26
N ARG A 98 -3.77 -6.51 -0.45
CA ARG A 98 -3.91 -6.61 -1.91
C ARG A 98 -2.60 -6.38 -2.66
N ALA A 99 -1.84 -5.36 -2.26
CA ALA A 99 -0.54 -5.07 -2.88
C ALA A 99 0.43 -6.26 -2.72
N LEU A 100 0.41 -6.93 -1.57
CA LEU A 100 1.28 -8.06 -1.28
C LEU A 100 0.96 -9.31 -2.11
N VAL A 101 -0.26 -9.46 -2.63
CA VAL A 101 -0.59 -10.55 -3.57
C VAL A 101 0.34 -10.52 -4.79
N PHE A 102 0.52 -9.33 -5.38
CA PHE A 102 1.35 -9.16 -6.58
C PHE A 102 2.82 -8.83 -6.23
N MET A 103 3.07 -8.10 -5.15
CA MET A 103 4.37 -7.48 -4.85
C MET A 103 5.10 -8.08 -3.63
N HIS A 104 4.78 -9.32 -3.21
CA HIS A 104 5.40 -9.98 -2.04
C HIS A 104 6.93 -10.07 -2.08
N LYS A 105 7.57 -9.97 -3.25
CA LYS A 105 9.04 -9.99 -3.38
C LYS A 105 9.71 -8.66 -3.07
N MET A 106 8.96 -7.57 -2.91
CA MET A 106 9.49 -6.23 -2.71
C MET A 106 9.61 -5.89 -1.21
N PRO A 107 10.85 -5.77 -0.66
CA PRO A 107 11.03 -5.52 0.78
C PRO A 107 10.43 -4.19 1.24
N ARG A 108 10.38 -3.19 0.36
CA ARG A 108 9.92 -1.84 0.72
C ARG A 108 8.45 -1.83 1.15
N ILE A 109 7.59 -2.56 0.45
CA ILE A 109 6.16 -2.64 0.77
C ILE A 109 5.95 -3.33 2.11
N TRP A 110 6.71 -4.40 2.41
CA TRP A 110 6.69 -5.04 3.72
C TRP A 110 7.11 -4.10 4.84
N LEU A 111 8.19 -3.34 4.66
CA LEU A 111 8.66 -2.36 5.64
C LEU A 111 7.62 -1.29 5.91
N ASP A 112 7.05 -0.72 4.85
CA ASP A 112 6.03 0.32 4.95
C ASP A 112 4.75 -0.22 5.65
N TYR A 113 4.39 -1.48 5.41
CA TYR A 113 3.25 -2.12 6.07
C TYR A 113 3.51 -2.43 7.55
N CYS A 114 4.68 -2.98 7.88
CA CYS A 114 5.09 -3.24 9.26
C CYS A 114 5.10 -1.94 10.07
N GLU A 115 5.72 -0.88 9.56
CA GLU A 115 5.75 0.44 10.21
C GLU A 115 4.33 0.99 10.40
N PHE A 116 3.46 0.82 9.41
CA PHE A 116 2.06 1.25 9.51
C PHE A 116 1.30 0.50 10.62
N LEU A 117 1.47 -0.82 10.75
CA LEU A 117 0.84 -1.61 11.81
C LEU A 117 1.42 -1.34 13.20
N MET A 118 2.73 -1.06 13.30
CA MET A 118 3.37 -0.65 14.55
C MET A 118 2.72 0.60 15.13
N ASN A 119 2.40 1.58 14.26
CA ASN A 119 1.71 2.81 14.64
C ASN A 119 0.25 2.58 15.06
N GLN A 120 -0.38 1.49 14.61
CA GLN A 120 -1.73 1.10 15.04
C GLN A 120 -1.75 0.31 16.35
N CYS A 121 -0.58 0.01 16.94
CA CYS A 121 -0.45 -0.83 18.14
C CYS A 121 -1.06 -2.24 18.01
N GLN A 122 -1.25 -2.76 16.79
CA GLN A 122 -1.76 -4.12 16.58
C GLN A 122 -0.64 -5.17 16.70
N ILE A 123 -0.24 -5.49 17.94
CA ILE A 123 0.94 -6.32 18.24
C ILE A 123 0.91 -7.68 17.52
N THR A 124 -0.20 -8.41 17.63
CA THR A 124 -0.34 -9.76 17.09
C THR A 124 -0.28 -9.78 15.56
N LYS A 125 -1.01 -8.84 14.92
CA LYS A 125 -1.01 -8.68 13.45
C LYS A 125 0.38 -8.28 12.96
N THR A 126 1.02 -7.31 13.63
CA THR A 126 2.38 -6.84 13.31
C THR A 126 3.39 -8.00 13.36
N ARG A 127 3.36 -8.83 14.41
CA ARG A 127 4.22 -10.02 14.51
C ARG A 127 4.01 -10.99 13.33
N HIS A 128 2.75 -11.29 13.01
CA HIS A 128 2.43 -12.19 11.89
C HIS A 128 2.90 -11.62 10.55
N VAL A 129 2.82 -10.30 10.35
CA VAL A 129 3.31 -9.64 9.13
C VAL A 129 4.84 -9.68 9.05
N PHE A 130 5.58 -9.45 10.14
CA PHE A 130 7.04 -9.65 10.17
C PHE A 130 7.43 -11.10 9.82
N ASP A 131 6.74 -12.08 10.40
CA ASP A 131 6.99 -13.50 10.11
C ASP A 131 6.63 -13.88 8.66
N ARG A 132 5.60 -13.25 8.08
CA ARG A 132 5.27 -13.38 6.64
C ARG A 132 6.33 -12.74 5.76
N ALA A 133 6.82 -11.55 6.10
CA ALA A 133 7.87 -10.85 5.35
C ALA A 133 9.16 -11.69 5.27
N LEU A 134 9.61 -12.26 6.40
CA LEU A 134 10.79 -13.12 6.45
C LEU A 134 10.63 -14.44 5.69
N ARG A 135 9.40 -14.93 5.51
CA ARG A 135 9.10 -16.11 4.67
C ARG A 135 9.01 -15.78 3.19
N ALA A 136 8.47 -14.61 2.85
CA ALA A 136 8.26 -14.19 1.47
C ALA A 136 9.56 -13.69 0.80
N LEU A 137 10.46 -13.09 1.57
CA LEU A 137 11.69 -12.49 1.07
C LEU A 137 12.88 -13.46 1.13
N PRO A 138 13.80 -13.42 0.14
CA PRO A 138 15.06 -14.14 0.20
C PRO A 138 15.88 -13.74 1.44
N ILE A 139 16.66 -14.69 1.99
CA ILE A 139 17.51 -14.48 3.18
C ILE A 139 18.45 -13.28 3.01
N THR A 140 18.96 -13.05 1.79
CA THR A 140 19.82 -11.91 1.45
C THR A 140 19.18 -10.56 1.74
N GLN A 141 17.84 -10.47 1.81
CA GLN A 141 17.09 -9.25 2.10
C GLN A 141 16.64 -9.14 3.57
N HIS A 142 16.86 -10.17 4.40
CA HIS A 142 16.39 -10.17 5.79
C HIS A 142 17.04 -9.06 6.62
N HIS A 143 18.28 -8.66 6.29
CA HIS A 143 18.98 -7.53 6.91
C HIS A 143 18.19 -6.21 6.88
N ARG A 144 17.24 -6.04 5.94
CA ARG A 144 16.38 -4.86 5.87
C ARG A 144 15.21 -4.92 6.85
N ILE A 145 14.69 -6.12 7.12
CA ILE A 145 13.52 -6.34 7.97
C ILE A 145 13.91 -6.39 9.44
N TRP A 146 15.04 -7.02 9.76
CA TRP A 146 15.48 -7.23 11.15
C TRP A 146 15.58 -5.96 11.99
N PRO A 147 16.17 -4.83 11.53
CA PRO A 147 16.26 -3.62 12.35
C PRO A 147 14.90 -3.11 12.81
N LEU A 148 13.90 -3.14 11.91
CA LEU A 148 12.54 -2.72 12.24
C LEU A 148 11.85 -3.71 13.18
N TYR A 149 12.08 -5.02 13.00
CA TYR A 149 11.52 -6.04 13.87
C TYR A 149 12.09 -5.96 15.29
N LEU A 150 13.41 -5.76 15.43
CA LEU A 150 14.04 -5.58 16.73
C LEU A 150 13.55 -4.30 17.42
N LYS A 151 13.42 -3.18 16.68
CA LYS A 151 12.83 -1.94 17.20
C LYS A 151 11.42 -2.17 17.74
N PHE A 152 10.56 -2.85 16.99
CA PHE A 152 9.20 -3.19 17.42
C PHE A 152 9.16 -3.94 18.75
N VAL A 153 9.99 -4.99 18.88
CA VAL A 153 9.95 -5.82 20.08
C VAL A 153 10.53 -5.10 21.30
N SER A 154 11.56 -4.28 21.12
CA SER A 154 12.11 -3.42 22.18
C SER A 154 11.09 -2.38 22.66
N GLU A 155 10.34 -1.74 21.76
CA GLU A 155 9.33 -0.74 22.11
C GLU A 155 8.11 -1.33 22.84
N LYS A 156 7.68 -2.54 22.49
CA LYS A 156 6.51 -3.18 23.10
C LYS A 156 6.83 -3.97 24.36
N GLY A 157 8.11 -4.23 24.66
CA GLY A 157 8.55 -4.80 25.93
C GLY A 157 8.04 -6.22 26.22
N ILE A 158 7.88 -7.07 25.19
CA ILE A 158 7.40 -8.45 25.35
C ILE A 158 8.62 -9.40 25.45
N PRO A 159 9.05 -9.81 26.65
CA PRO A 159 10.35 -10.46 26.85
C PRO A 159 10.46 -11.81 26.14
N GLU A 160 9.43 -12.65 26.19
CA GLU A 160 9.47 -13.97 25.54
C GLU A 160 9.57 -13.88 24.01
N THR A 161 8.81 -12.95 23.42
CA THR A 161 8.86 -12.71 21.98
C THR A 161 10.19 -12.09 21.59
N ALA A 162 10.73 -11.17 22.41
CA ALA A 162 12.05 -10.60 22.22
C ALA A 162 13.11 -11.69 22.13
N VAL A 163 13.21 -12.54 23.15
CA VAL A 163 14.22 -13.60 23.20
C VAL A 163 14.13 -14.51 21.98
N ARG A 164 12.91 -14.88 21.54
CA ARG A 164 12.72 -15.71 20.35
C ARG A 164 13.17 -15.02 19.06
N VAL A 165 12.83 -13.74 18.89
CA VAL A 165 13.20 -12.94 17.72
C VAL A 165 14.71 -12.71 17.69
N TYR A 166 15.32 -12.33 18.81
CA TYR A 166 16.78 -12.16 18.94
C TYR A 166 17.54 -13.47 18.67
N ARG A 167 17.08 -14.61 19.22
CA ARG A 167 17.70 -15.92 18.93
C ARG A 167 17.61 -16.28 17.45
N ARG A 168 16.52 -15.91 16.77
CA ARG A 168 16.36 -16.16 15.34
C ARG A 168 17.28 -15.25 14.53
N TYR A 169 17.40 -13.97 14.92
CA TYR A 169 18.31 -13.02 14.30
C TYR A 169 19.77 -13.49 14.35
N LEU A 170 20.23 -14.01 15.50
CA LEU A 170 21.60 -14.51 15.67
C LEU A 170 21.92 -15.82 14.91
N LYS A 171 20.90 -16.51 14.38
CA LYS A 171 21.05 -17.76 13.61
C LYS A 171 21.07 -17.55 12.09
N VAL A 172 20.77 -16.33 11.63
CA VAL A 172 20.77 -15.92 10.21
C VAL A 172 22.13 -15.33 9.89
#